data_AF-A0A923S4R4-F1
#
_entry.id   AF-A0A923S4R4-F1
#
_cell.length_a   1.000
_cell.length_b   1.000
_cell.length_c   1.000
_cell.angle_alpha   90.00
_cell.angle_beta   90.00
_cell.angle_gamma   90.00
#
_symmetry.space_group_name_H-M   'P 1'
#
loop_
_entity.id
_entity.type
_entity.pdbx_description
1 polymer ?
#
loop_
_entity_poly.entity_id
_entity_poly.type
_entity_poly.pdbx_seq_one_letter_code
_entity_poly.pdbx_strand_id
1 'polypeptide(L)'
;MHRLLLHTSAWLVLPLALLLAAQWPLRDVVAAGSRQANDLAQLVFAVYMAVAVSAATRADVHLAARARHAGGGRARAWALFMCVVPWALFVLVASLAPLWSSLQQLERFPETMNPGYFVIKLALALMLLLALADAATAVGRARGHG
;
A
#
# COMPACT_ATOMS: atom_id res chain seq x y z
N MET A 1 23.99 -5.13 -18.42
CA MET A 1 23.91 -4.15 -17.31
C MET A 1 22.49 -3.93 -16.80
N HIS A 2 21.49 -3.66 -17.66
CA HIS A 2 20.08 -3.45 -17.25
C HIS A 2 19.47 -4.58 -16.41
N ARG A 3 19.67 -5.86 -16.77
CA ARG A 3 19.16 -7.01 -16.02
C ARG A 3 19.82 -7.22 -14.64
N LEU A 4 21.10 -6.86 -14.52
CA LEU A 4 21.85 -7.00 -13.26
C LEU A 4 21.32 -5.99 -12.22
N LEU A 5 21.13 -4.74 -12.64
CA LEU A 5 20.56 -3.68 -11.80
C LEU A 5 19.15 -4.01 -11.31
N LEU A 6 18.31 -4.60 -12.17
CA LEU A 6 16.97 -5.01 -11.76
C LEU A 6 16.99 -6.17 -10.78
N HIS A 7 17.87 -7.15 -11.00
CA HIS A 7 18.03 -8.28 -10.10
C HIS A 7 18.53 -7.82 -8.73
N THR A 8 19.54 -6.94 -8.68
CA THR A 8 20.05 -6.38 -7.42
C THR A 8 19.00 -5.52 -6.71
N SER A 9 18.22 -4.72 -7.45
CA SER A 9 17.17 -3.89 -6.84
C SER A 9 15.99 -4.72 -6.34
N ALA A 10 15.72 -5.90 -6.91
CA ALA A 10 14.69 -6.80 -6.39
C ALA A 10 14.98 -7.25 -4.95
N TRP A 11 16.27 -7.40 -4.58
CA TRP A 11 16.67 -7.73 -3.23
C TRP A 11 16.32 -6.64 -2.19
N LEU A 12 16.09 -5.39 -2.61
CA LEU A 12 15.64 -4.31 -1.73
C LEU A 12 14.27 -4.57 -1.11
N VAL A 13 13.47 -5.48 -1.69
CA VAL A 13 12.16 -5.85 -1.13
C VAL A 13 12.29 -6.49 0.25
N LEU A 14 13.38 -7.23 0.50
CA LEU A 14 13.61 -7.92 1.77
C LEU A 14 13.88 -6.94 2.92
N PRO A 15 14.89 -6.05 2.86
CA PRO A 15 15.09 -5.05 3.91
C PRO A 15 13.88 -4.11 4.02
N LEU A 16 13.20 -3.77 2.92
CA LEU A 16 11.97 -2.99 2.98
C LEU A 16 10.88 -3.69 3.80
N ALA A 17 10.59 -4.96 3.49
CA ALA A 17 9.57 -5.74 4.20
C ALA A 17 9.93 -5.92 5.68
N LEU A 18 11.21 -6.19 5.98
CA LEU A 18 11.70 -6.30 7.35
C LEU A 18 11.54 -4.98 8.12
N LEU A 19 11.90 -3.85 7.51
CA LEU A 19 11.79 -2.54 8.16
C LEU A 19 10.32 -2.17 8.41
N LEU A 20 9.42 -2.44 7.47
CA LEU A 20 7.97 -2.23 7.63
C LEU A 20 7.39 -3.14 8.72
N ALA A 21 7.75 -4.43 8.73
CA ALA A 21 7.31 -5.38 9.76
C ALA A 21 7.84 -5.00 11.14
N ALA A 22 9.06 -4.48 11.22
CA ALA A 22 9.69 -4.03 12.45
C ALA A 22 9.05 -2.75 13.04
N GLN A 23 8.27 -1.98 12.27
CA GLN A 23 7.65 -0.74 12.78
C GLN A 23 6.72 -0.99 13.96
N TRP A 24 5.88 -2.03 13.87
CA TRP A 24 4.94 -2.40 14.93
C TRP A 24 5.64 -2.82 16.24
N PRO A 25 6.56 -3.81 16.25
CA PRO A 25 7.24 -4.20 17.49
C PRO A 25 8.14 -3.09 18.03
N LEU A 26 8.78 -2.29 17.18
CA LEU A 26 9.58 -1.15 17.64
C LEU A 26 8.74 -0.06 18.29
N ARG A 27 7.48 0.12 17.85
CA ARG A 27 6.56 1.10 18.42
C ARG A 27 5.91 0.59 19.71
N ASP A 28 5.38 -0.63 19.67
CA ASP A 28 4.44 -1.11 20.68
C ASP A 28 5.12 -2.01 21.74
N VAL A 29 6.30 -2.58 21.46
CA VAL A 29 7.06 -3.41 22.43
C VAL A 29 8.32 -2.70 22.91
N VAL A 30 9.12 -2.16 21.99
CA VAL A 30 10.40 -1.51 22.32
C VAL A 30 10.23 -0.01 22.62
N ALA A 31 9.14 0.60 22.14
CA ALA A 31 8.83 2.03 22.24
C ALA A 31 9.95 2.99 21.76
N ALA A 32 10.84 2.51 20.89
CA ALA A 32 11.96 3.28 20.35
C ALA A 32 12.34 2.80 18.95
N GLY A 33 12.99 3.65 18.15
CA GLY A 33 13.52 3.25 16.83
C GLY A 33 12.49 3.15 15.69
N SER A 34 11.18 3.17 15.99
CA SER A 34 10.11 3.02 14.98
C SER A 34 10.16 4.11 13.91
N ARG A 35 10.47 5.37 14.29
CA ARG A 35 10.62 6.48 13.35
C ARG A 35 11.79 6.25 12.38
N GLN A 36 12.96 5.89 12.90
CA GLN A 36 14.15 5.62 12.09
C GLN A 36 13.93 4.44 11.14
N ALA A 37 13.28 3.37 11.62
CA ALA A 37 12.91 2.23 10.78
C ALA A 37 11.94 2.63 9.67
N ASN A 38 10.98 3.52 9.97
CA ASN A 38 10.06 4.06 8.96
C ASN A 38 10.77 4.93 7.92
N ASP A 39 11.64 5.85 8.33
CA ASP A 39 12.35 6.74 7.42
C ASP A 39 13.27 5.92 6.48
N LEU A 40 13.95 4.90 7.03
CA LEU A 40 14.77 4.00 6.22
C LEU A 40 13.92 3.14 5.28
N ALA A 41 12.76 2.65 5.74
CA ALA A 41 11.82 1.93 4.87
C ALA A 41 11.36 2.79 3.70
N GLN A 42 11.02 4.07 3.96
CA GLN A 42 10.60 5.02 2.94
C GLN A 42 11.72 5.30 1.93
N LEU A 43 12.97 5.47 2.39
CA LEU A 43 14.12 5.63 1.51
C LEU A 43 14.31 4.42 0.58
N VAL A 44 14.28 3.21 1.15
CA VAL A 44 14.42 1.96 0.38
C VAL A 44 13.25 1.79 -0.59
N PHE A 45 12.03 2.09 -0.16
CA PHE A 45 10.83 2.04 -1.00
C PHE A 45 10.92 3.01 -2.19
N ALA A 46 11.37 4.24 -1.97
CA ALA A 46 11.51 5.23 -3.04
C ALA A 46 12.50 4.75 -4.12
N VAL A 47 13.65 4.21 -3.71
CA VAL A 47 14.65 3.64 -4.63
C VAL A 47 14.08 2.44 -5.38
N TYR A 48 13.44 1.51 -4.65
CA TYR A 48 12.82 0.34 -5.24
C TYR A 48 11.76 0.71 -6.28
N MET A 49 10.85 1.64 -5.94
CA MET A 49 9.77 2.09 -6.83
C MET A 49 10.30 2.86 -8.04
N ALA A 50 11.31 3.73 -7.87
CA ALA A 50 11.91 4.44 -8.99
C ALA A 50 12.49 3.47 -10.02
N VAL A 51 13.21 2.44 -9.57
CA VAL A 51 13.76 1.40 -10.44
C VAL A 51 12.65 0.54 -11.05
N ALA A 52 11.68 0.09 -10.24
CA ALA A 52 10.60 -0.78 -10.68
C ALA A 52 9.69 -0.11 -11.72
N VAL A 53 9.25 1.12 -11.48
CA VAL A 53 8.42 1.89 -12.43
C VAL A 53 9.21 2.22 -13.69
N SER A 54 10.47 2.65 -13.58
CA SER A 54 11.30 2.93 -14.76
C SER A 54 11.49 1.68 -15.64
N ALA A 55 11.71 0.52 -15.01
CA ALA A 55 11.85 -0.74 -15.72
C ALA A 55 10.53 -1.20 -16.35
N ALA A 56 9.43 -1.06 -15.62
CA ALA A 56 8.08 -1.36 -16.08
C ALA A 56 7.71 -0.52 -17.32
N THR A 57 7.95 0.80 -17.26
CA THR A 57 7.72 1.71 -18.40
C THR A 57 8.60 1.38 -19.60
N ARG A 58 9.92 1.13 -19.39
CA ARG A 58 10.83 0.79 -20.49
C ARG A 58 10.52 -0.54 -21.17
N ALA A 59 9.96 -1.49 -20.42
CA ALA A 59 9.54 -2.77 -20.97
C ALA A 59 8.10 -2.74 -21.53
N ASP A 60 7.47 -1.56 -21.59
CA ASP A 60 6.07 -1.34 -21.99
C ASP A 60 5.06 -2.22 -21.22
N VAL A 61 5.51 -2.73 -20.07
CA VAL A 61 4.69 -3.36 -19.04
C VAL A 61 4.35 -2.25 -18.07
N HIS A 62 3.55 -1.28 -18.52
CA HIS A 62 2.84 -0.44 -17.57
C HIS A 62 2.17 -1.37 -16.54
N LEU A 63 2.26 -1.01 -15.25
CA LEU A 63 1.63 -1.71 -14.12
C LEU A 63 0.09 -1.82 -14.23
N ALA A 64 -0.50 -1.51 -15.38
CA ALA A 64 -1.68 -2.19 -15.87
C ALA A 64 -1.32 -3.68 -15.99
N ALA A 65 -1.52 -4.41 -14.89
CA ALA A 65 -1.46 -5.85 -14.81
C ALA A 65 -2.00 -6.46 -16.11
N ARG A 66 -1.12 -6.75 -17.07
CA ARG A 66 -1.49 -7.48 -18.25
C ARG A 66 -1.66 -8.89 -17.73
N ALA A 67 -2.84 -9.14 -17.18
CA ALA A 67 -3.35 -10.40 -16.68
C ALA A 67 -3.52 -11.34 -17.87
N ARG A 68 -2.46 -11.55 -18.64
CA ARG A 68 -2.49 -12.31 -19.88
C ARG A 68 -2.37 -13.80 -19.64
N HIS A 69 -2.03 -14.25 -18.42
CA HIS A 69 -1.77 -15.67 -18.15
C HIS A 69 -2.07 -16.14 -16.71
N ALA A 70 -3.31 -16.04 -16.23
CA ALA A 70 -3.73 -16.90 -15.11
C ALA A 70 -5.17 -17.35 -15.28
N GLY A 71 -5.34 -18.58 -15.78
CA GLY A 71 -6.62 -19.27 -15.98
C GLY A 71 -7.36 -19.58 -14.68
N GLY A 72 -7.82 -18.55 -13.99
CA GLY A 72 -8.59 -18.67 -12.74
C GLY A 72 -9.21 -17.36 -12.30
N GLY A 73 -9.74 -16.56 -13.23
CA GLY A 73 -10.22 -15.19 -12.97
C GLY A 73 -11.20 -15.09 -11.79
N ARG A 74 -12.07 -16.11 -11.63
CA ARG A 74 -13.05 -16.15 -10.54
C ARG A 74 -12.43 -16.49 -9.19
N ALA A 75 -11.62 -17.55 -9.11
CA ALA A 75 -10.94 -17.94 -7.86
C ALA A 75 -10.00 -16.85 -7.36
N ARG A 76 -9.26 -16.21 -8.28
CA ARG A 76 -8.39 -15.07 -7.96
C ARG A 76 -9.18 -13.85 -7.49
N ALA A 77 -10.30 -13.51 -8.15
CA ALA A 77 -11.16 -12.40 -7.73
C ALA A 77 -11.74 -12.64 -6.33
N TRP A 78 -12.20 -13.85 -6.04
CA TRP A 78 -12.70 -14.22 -4.71
C TRP A 78 -11.59 -14.25 -3.65
N ALA A 79 -10.38 -14.73 -3.98
CA ALA A 79 -9.25 -14.68 -3.06
C ALA A 79 -8.87 -13.23 -2.70
N LEU A 80 -8.78 -12.34 -3.70
CA LEU A 80 -8.54 -10.92 -3.47
C LEU A 80 -9.66 -10.29 -2.64
N PHE A 81 -10.92 -10.58 -2.94
CA PHE A 81 -12.05 -10.09 -2.16
C PHE A 81 -11.96 -10.53 -0.70
N MET A 82 -11.75 -11.82 -0.44
CA MET A 82 -11.72 -12.37 0.93
C MET A 82 -10.51 -11.92 1.75
N CYS A 83 -9.38 -11.62 1.10
CA CYS A 83 -8.20 -11.11 1.80
C CYS A 83 -8.24 -9.59 2.00
N VAL A 84 -8.70 -8.83 1.00
CA VAL A 84 -8.63 -7.36 1.01
C VAL A 84 -9.85 -6.74 1.67
N VAL A 85 -11.06 -7.23 1.40
CA VAL A 85 -12.30 -6.57 1.85
C VAL A 85 -12.43 -6.58 3.38
N PRO A 86 -12.24 -7.70 4.10
CA PRO A 86 -12.37 -7.70 5.56
C PRO A 86 -11.36 -6.76 6.23
N TRP A 87 -10.11 -6.78 5.75
CA TRP A 87 -9.07 -5.89 6.27
C TRP A 87 -9.36 -4.43 5.96
N ALA A 88 -9.72 -4.10 4.71
CA ALA A 88 -10.00 -2.74 4.31
C ALA A 88 -11.22 -2.15 5.04
N LEU A 89 -12.28 -2.95 5.23
CA LEU A 89 -13.46 -2.56 6.02
C LEU A 89 -13.09 -2.33 7.49
N PHE A 90 -12.33 -3.26 8.10
CA PHE A 90 -11.87 -3.11 9.47
C PHE A 90 -11.06 -1.82 9.66
N VAL A 91 -10.07 -1.58 8.80
CA VAL A 91 -9.23 -0.37 8.89
C VAL A 91 -10.06 0.88 8.64
N LEU A 92 -10.98 0.87 7.68
CA LEU A 92 -11.85 2.01 7.40
C LEU A 92 -12.71 2.34 8.62
N VAL A 93 -13.39 1.34 9.21
CA VAL A 93 -14.22 1.51 10.41
C VAL A 93 -13.38 1.98 11.60
N ALA A 94 -12.24 1.36 11.86
CA ALA A 94 -11.34 1.74 12.94
C ALA A 94 -10.78 3.16 12.76
N SER A 95 -10.66 3.63 11.52
CA SER A 95 -10.12 4.95 11.19
C SER A 95 -11.18 6.05 11.12
N LEU A 96 -12.49 5.74 11.13
CA LEU A 96 -13.56 6.73 10.97
C LEU A 96 -13.58 7.79 12.08
N ALA A 97 -13.58 7.37 13.35
CA ALA A 97 -13.62 8.31 14.46
C ALA A 97 -12.34 9.18 14.53
N PRO A 98 -11.12 8.61 14.42
CA PRO A 98 -9.90 9.41 14.30
C PRO A 98 -9.89 10.36 13.09
N LEU A 99 -10.36 9.91 11.92
CA LEU A 99 -10.43 10.73 10.71
C LEU A 99 -11.38 11.93 10.89
N TRP A 100 -12.57 11.68 11.44
CA TRP A 100 -13.58 12.72 11.65
C TRP A 100 -13.08 13.79 12.62
N SER A 101 -12.47 13.35 13.74
CA SER A 101 -11.83 14.25 14.70
C SER A 101 -10.73 15.10 14.05
N SER A 102 -9.87 14.47 13.23
CA SER A 102 -8.80 15.18 12.51
C SER A 102 -9.30 16.21 11.50
N LEU A 103 -10.39 15.92 10.80
CA LEU A 103 -10.99 16.83 9.83
C LEU A 103 -11.57 18.06 10.52
N GLN A 104 -12.28 17.87 11.64
CA GLN A 104 -12.83 18.98 12.43
C GLN A 104 -11.72 19.87 12.99
N GLN A 105 -10.60 19.28 13.40
CA GLN A 105 -9.49 20.01 14.01
C GLN A 105 -8.45 20.52 12.99
N LEU A 106 -8.63 20.22 11.70
CA LEU A 106 -7.63 20.45 10.65
C LEU A 106 -6.23 20.03 11.12
N GLU A 107 -6.14 18.79 11.61
CA GLU A 107 -5.02 18.32 12.44
C GLU A 107 -3.67 18.58 11.78
N ARG A 108 -2.77 19.14 12.57
CA ARG A 108 -1.41 19.54 12.19
C ARG A 108 -0.42 18.49 12.67
N PHE A 109 0.74 18.40 12.03
CA PHE A 109 1.80 17.53 12.51
C PHE A 109 2.29 17.98 13.90
N PRO A 110 2.37 17.10 14.91
CA PRO A 110 2.72 17.50 16.29
C PRO A 110 4.10 18.15 16.40
N GLU A 111 5.05 17.69 15.57
CA GLU A 111 6.46 18.07 15.65
C GLU A 111 6.78 19.38 14.89
N THR A 112 6.00 19.71 13.84
CA THR A 112 6.29 20.84 12.94
C THR A 112 5.15 21.84 12.84
N MET A 113 3.99 21.55 13.43
CA MET A 113 2.77 22.35 13.39
C MET A 113 2.26 22.69 11.98
N ASN A 114 2.76 21.99 10.95
CA ASN A 114 2.29 22.17 9.58
C ASN A 114 0.90 21.55 9.39
N PRO A 115 -0.02 22.23 8.69
CA PRO A 115 -1.30 21.62 8.29
C PRO A 115 -1.04 20.49 7.29
N GLY A 116 -1.73 19.34 7.45
CA GLY A 116 -1.63 18.25 6.48
C GLY A 116 -1.78 16.84 7.04
N TYR A 117 -1.79 16.67 8.36
CA TYR A 117 -1.94 15.33 8.94
C TYR A 117 -3.34 14.74 8.66
N PHE A 118 -4.37 15.58 8.64
CA PHE A 118 -5.71 15.19 8.20
C PHE A 118 -5.77 14.75 6.71
N VAL A 119 -4.92 15.34 5.84
CA VAL A 119 -4.86 15.00 4.41
C VAL A 119 -4.36 13.58 4.22
N ILE A 120 -3.38 13.15 5.02
CA ILE A 120 -2.89 11.76 5.01
C ILE A 120 -4.00 10.80 5.42
N LYS A 121 -4.75 11.11 6.49
CA LYS A 121 -5.88 10.29 6.94
C LYS A 121 -6.98 10.21 5.88
N LEU A 122 -7.24 11.31 5.16
CA LEU A 122 -8.20 11.33 4.05
C LEU A 122 -7.71 10.50 2.86
N ALA A 123 -6.42 10.59 2.53
CA ALA A 123 -5.80 9.78 1.48
C ALA A 123 -5.86 8.28 1.81
N LEU A 124 -5.66 7.90 3.08
CA LEU A 124 -5.86 6.54 3.56
C LEU A 124 -7.31 6.08 3.35
N ALA A 125 -8.29 6.90 3.74
CA ALA A 125 -9.71 6.57 3.54
C ALA A 125 -10.04 6.40 2.05
N LEU A 126 -9.57 7.30 1.19
CA LEU A 126 -9.75 7.21 -0.25
C LEU A 126 -9.12 5.94 -0.83
N MET A 127 -7.89 5.61 -0.41
CA MET A 127 -7.20 4.38 -0.83
C MET A 127 -8.02 3.13 -0.47
N LEU A 128 -8.57 3.07 0.75
CA LEU A 128 -9.40 1.95 1.20
C LEU A 128 -10.71 1.84 0.39
N LEU A 129 -11.36 2.97 0.11
CA LEU A 129 -12.56 3.01 -0.73
C LEU A 129 -12.27 2.53 -2.17
N LEU A 130 -11.15 2.96 -2.74
CA LEU A 130 -10.71 2.51 -4.06
C LEU A 130 -10.38 1.02 -4.08
N ALA A 131 -9.74 0.50 -3.03
CA ALA A 131 -9.47 -0.94 -2.90
C ALA A 131 -10.75 -1.77 -2.81
N LEU A 132 -11.75 -1.29 -2.06
CA LEU A 132 -13.08 -1.91 -1.99
C LEU A 132 -13.80 -1.87 -3.34
N ALA A 133 -13.74 -0.74 -4.04
CA ALA A 133 -14.31 -0.59 -5.37
C ALA A 133 -13.65 -1.56 -6.38
N ASP A 134 -12.32 -1.66 -6.38
CA ASP A 134 -11.60 -2.60 -7.25
C ASP A 134 -12.00 -4.04 -6.96
N ALA A 135 -12.03 -4.45 -5.69
CA ALA A 135 -12.48 -5.78 -5.29
C ALA A 135 -13.92 -6.08 -5.74
N ALA A 136 -14.83 -5.11 -5.62
CA ALA A 136 -16.21 -5.25 -6.11
C ALA A 136 -16.27 -5.39 -7.64
N THR A 137 -15.50 -4.58 -8.38
CA THR A 137 -15.43 -4.70 -9.85
C THR A 137 -14.80 -6.01 -10.31
N ALA A 138 -13.83 -6.55 -9.56
CA ALA A 138 -13.21 -7.84 -9.85
C ALA A 138 -14.21 -8.98 -9.75
N VAL A 139 -15.04 -8.99 -8.70
CA VAL A 139 -16.12 -9.98 -8.53
C VAL A 139 -17.23 -9.78 -9.58
N GLY A 140 -17.62 -8.53 -9.88
CA GLY A 140 -18.62 -8.21 -10.91
C GLY A 140 -18.21 -8.69 -12.30
N ARG A 141 -16.95 -8.43 -12.71
CA ARG A 141 -16.39 -8.93 -13.99
C ARG A 141 -16.30 -10.46 -14.03
N ALA A 142 -16.04 -11.11 -12.90
CA ALA A 142 -16.00 -12.56 -12.83
C ALA A 142 -17.38 -13.24 -12.88
N ARG A 143 -18.48 -12.50 -12.69
CA ARG A 143 -19.86 -12.98 -12.85
C ARG A 143 -20.39 -12.87 -14.28
N GLY A 144 -19.89 -11.91 -15.07
CA GLY A 144 -20.33 -11.70 -16.46
C GLY A 144 -19.65 -12.56 -17.53
N HIS A 145 -18.69 -13.42 -17.12
CA HIS A 145 -17.93 -14.31 -18.00
C HIS A 145 -18.07 -15.80 -17.61
N GLY A 146 -19.12 -16.15 -16.86
CA GLY A 146 -19.52 -17.54 -16.57
C GLY A 146 -20.90 -17.80 -17.15
#